data_AF-A0A429EXJ6-F1
#
_entry.id   AF-A0A429EXJ6-F1
#
_cell.length_a   1.000
_cell.length_b   1.000
_cell.length_c   1.000
_cell.angle_alpha   90.00
_cell.angle_beta   90.00
_cell.angle_gamma   90.00
#
_symmetry.space_group_name_H-M   'P 1'
#
loop_
_entity.id
_entity.type
_entity.pdbx_description
1 polymer ?
#
loop_
_entity_poly.entity_id
_entity_poly.type
_entity_poly.pdbx_seq_one_letter_code
_entity_poly.pdbx_strand_id
1 'polypeptide(L)'
;MTEYKDAPEHKPAVERARQYEAMASRYVKKALAGEAGAVQMAQTFASLAAAARMERLDWRLRVLGDQLGDVQKAMDGLRRKLPER
;
A
#
# COMPACT_ATOMS: atom_id res chain seq x y z
N MET A 1 -3.33 -32.65 -9.01
CA MET A 1 -3.22 -31.42 -8.22
C MET A 1 -2.03 -30.67 -8.77
N THR A 2 -2.27 -29.60 -9.53
CA THR A 2 -1.21 -28.80 -10.14
C THR A 2 -0.55 -27.92 -9.08
N GLU A 3 0.73 -28.16 -8.85
CA GLU A 3 1.63 -27.39 -8.00
C GLU A 3 1.65 -25.92 -8.48
N TYR A 4 1.19 -25.01 -7.63
CA TYR A 4 1.39 -23.57 -7.83
C TYR A 4 2.85 -23.24 -7.54
N LYS A 5 3.69 -23.32 -8.57
CA LYS A 5 5.06 -22.81 -8.57
C LYS A 5 5.07 -21.29 -8.39
N ASP A 6 5.86 -20.83 -7.43
CA ASP A 6 6.46 -19.50 -7.35
C ASP A 6 5.55 -18.30 -7.69
N ALA A 7 4.70 -17.92 -6.72
CA ALA A 7 4.29 -16.53 -6.66
C ALA A 7 5.55 -15.69 -6.36
N PRO A 8 5.92 -14.70 -7.19
CA PRO A 8 7.04 -13.84 -6.87
C PRO A 8 6.73 -13.17 -5.53
N GLU A 9 7.62 -13.34 -4.56
CA GLU A 9 7.57 -12.69 -3.25
C GLU A 9 6.94 -11.31 -3.39
N HIS A 10 5.74 -11.16 -2.82
CA HIS A 10 4.94 -9.96 -2.99
C HIS A 10 5.67 -8.83 -2.26
N LYS A 11 6.56 -8.12 -2.96
CA LYS A 11 7.35 -7.03 -2.38
C LYS A 11 6.40 -6.08 -1.65
N PRO A 12 6.67 -5.74 -0.38
CA PRO A 12 5.80 -4.88 0.41
C PRO A 12 5.48 -3.60 -0.39
N ALA A 13 4.22 -3.16 -0.35
CA ALA A 13 3.77 -1.99 -1.10
C ALA A 13 4.64 -0.74 -0.85
N VAL A 14 5.25 -0.64 0.34
CA VAL A 14 6.25 0.38 0.71
C VAL A 14 7.52 0.30 -0.12
N GLU A 15 8.07 -0.90 -0.31
CA GLU A 15 9.31 -1.11 -1.06
C GLU A 15 9.10 -0.87 -2.54
N ARG A 16 7.97 -1.32 -3.09
CA ARG A 16 7.57 -1.02 -4.48
C ARG A 16 7.43 0.49 -4.68
N ALA A 17 6.74 1.20 -3.77
CA ALA A 17 6.62 2.64 -3.83
C ALA A 17 7.99 3.34 -3.86
N ARG A 18 8.92 2.96 -2.97
CA ARG A 18 10.29 3.51 -2.95
C ARG A 18 11.07 3.25 -4.24
N GLN A 19 10.94 2.05 -4.81
CA GLN A 19 11.60 1.71 -6.07
C GLN A 19 11.09 2.58 -7.23
N TYR A 20 9.77 2.77 -7.31
CA TYR A 20 9.17 3.63 -8.33
C TYR A 20 9.56 5.10 -8.15
N GLU A 21 9.68 5.62 -6.91
CA GLU A 21 10.19 6.97 -6.67
C GLU A 21 11.63 7.16 -7.11
N ALA A 22 12.48 6.16 -6.87
CA ALA A 22 13.86 6.18 -7.32
C ALA A 22 13.92 6.20 -8.86
N MET A 23 13.06 5.43 -9.54
CA MET A 23 12.96 5.43 -11.00
C MET A 23 12.43 6.76 -11.54
N ALA A 24 11.37 7.31 -10.94
CA ALA A 24 10.85 8.63 -11.30
C ALA A 24 11.95 9.70 -11.19
N SER A 25 12.70 9.70 -10.09
CA SER A 25 13.82 10.63 -9.86
C SER A 25 14.93 10.48 -10.90
N ARG A 26 15.24 9.25 -11.34
CA ARG A 26 16.21 9.00 -12.41
C ARG A 26 15.73 9.55 -13.75
N TYR A 27 14.45 9.36 -14.09
CA TYR A 27 13.89 9.88 -15.32
C TYR A 27 13.71 11.40 -15.31
N VAL A 28 13.48 12.03 -14.15
CA VAL A 28 13.55 13.49 -14.02
C VAL A 28 14.94 14.00 -14.40
N LYS A 29 16.02 13.37 -13.90
CA LYS A 29 17.39 13.75 -14.27
C LYS A 29 17.65 13.61 -15.77
N LYS A 30 17.13 12.54 -16.39
CA LYS A 30 17.21 12.32 -17.83
C LYS A 30 16.43 13.36 -18.63
N ALA A 31 15.23 13.73 -18.16
CA ALA A 31 14.44 14.79 -18.77
C ALA A 31 15.15 16.15 -18.72
N LEU A 32 15.81 16.47 -17.60
CA LEU A 32 16.63 17.67 -17.48
C LEU A 32 17.86 17.65 -18.41
N ALA A 33 18.35 16.47 -18.76
CA ALA A 33 19.40 16.29 -19.76
C ALA A 33 18.88 16.32 -21.22
N GLY A 34 17.58 16.53 -21.44
CA GLY A 34 16.96 16.59 -22.77
C GLY A 34 16.64 15.22 -23.38
N GLU A 35 16.67 14.13 -22.62
CA GLU A 35 16.32 12.80 -23.13
C GLU A 35 14.83 12.73 -23.49
N ALA A 36 14.54 12.45 -24.76
CA ALA A 36 13.18 12.36 -25.27
C ALA A 36 12.38 11.27 -24.53
N GLY A 37 11.14 11.59 -24.15
CA GLY A 37 10.25 10.65 -23.45
C GLY A 37 10.54 10.46 -21.95
N ALA A 38 11.62 11.02 -21.42
CA ALA A 38 11.96 10.88 -20.01
C ALA A 38 10.95 11.56 -19.06
N VAL A 39 10.29 12.65 -19.50
CA VAL A 39 9.20 13.30 -18.74
C VAL A 39 8.04 12.34 -18.55
N GLN A 40 7.62 11.65 -19.61
CA GLN A 40 6.50 10.71 -19.55
C GLN A 40 6.84 9.51 -18.65
N MET A 41 8.05 8.98 -18.75
CA MET A 41 8.52 7.91 -17.85
C MET A 41 8.55 8.36 -16.39
N ALA A 42 9.05 9.57 -16.10
CA ALA A 42 9.04 10.13 -14.75
C ALA A 42 7.63 10.21 -14.17
N GLN A 43 6.66 10.68 -14.97
CA GLN A 43 5.25 10.73 -14.57
C GLN A 43 4.67 9.34 -14.33
N THR A 44 4.93 8.38 -15.23
CA THR A 44 4.47 7.00 -15.06
C THR A 44 4.96 6.40 -13.75
N PHE A 45 6.25 6.52 -13.45
CA PHE A 45 6.81 5.99 -12.21
C PHE A 45 6.30 6.74 -10.96
N ALA A 46 6.06 8.04 -11.05
CA ALA A 46 5.42 8.79 -9.96
C ALA A 46 4.00 8.27 -9.69
N SER A 47 3.20 8.02 -10.72
CA SER A 47 1.86 7.43 -10.59
C SER A 47 1.88 6.03 -9.98
N LEU A 48 2.83 5.18 -10.38
CA LEU A 48 3.01 3.85 -9.79
C LEU A 48 3.39 3.92 -8.31
N ALA A 49 4.24 4.87 -7.92
CA ALA A 49 4.58 5.11 -6.53
C ALA A 49 3.36 5.55 -5.70
N ALA A 50 2.51 6.41 -6.26
CA ALA A 50 1.27 6.85 -5.62
C ALA A 50 0.29 5.68 -5.44
N ALA A 51 0.09 4.87 -6.48
CA ALA A 51 -0.79 3.70 -6.42
C ALA A 51 -0.33 2.70 -5.33
N ALA A 52 0.96 2.40 -5.26
CA ALA A 52 1.50 1.50 -4.24
C ALA A 52 1.31 2.04 -2.80
N ARG A 53 1.34 3.37 -2.61
CA ARG A 53 1.01 3.98 -1.31
C ARG A 53 -0.47 3.87 -0.98
N MET A 54 -1.34 4.06 -1.97
CA MET A 54 -2.78 3.91 -1.78
C MET A 54 -3.15 2.48 -1.41
N GLU A 55 -2.53 1.49 -2.06
CA GLU A 55 -2.68 0.06 -1.71
C GLU A 55 -2.33 -0.21 -0.24
N ARG A 56 -1.23 0.37 0.25
CA ARG A 56 -0.84 0.26 1.66
C ARG A 56 -1.87 0.91 2.60
N LEU A 57 -2.38 2.09 2.24
CA LEU A 57 -3.36 2.80 3.06
C LEU A 57 -4.67 2.03 3.13
N ASP A 58 -5.15 1.51 2.02
CA ASP A 58 -6.34 0.66 1.95
C ASP A 58 -6.20 -0.57 2.84
N TRP A 59 -5.06 -1.27 2.77
CA TRP A 59 -4.78 -2.39 3.67
C TRP A 59 -4.81 -1.97 5.15
N ARG A 60 -4.17 -0.84 5.51
CA ARG A 60 -4.18 -0.34 6.90
C ARG A 60 -5.59 0.00 7.38
N LEU A 61 -6.42 0.58 6.52
CA LEU A 61 -7.81 0.91 6.86
C LEU A 61 -8.63 -0.34 7.15
N ARG A 62 -8.46 -1.41 6.38
CA ARG A 62 -9.12 -2.69 6.63
C ARG A 62 -8.71 -3.28 7.99
N VAL A 63 -7.41 -3.35 8.26
CA VAL A 63 -6.88 -3.86 9.54
C VAL A 63 -7.40 -3.05 10.73
N LEU A 64 -7.43 -1.72 10.63
CA LEU A 64 -7.99 -0.86 11.67
C LEU A 64 -9.49 -1.08 11.84
N GLY A 65 -10.23 -1.27 10.75
CA GLY A 65 -11.65 -1.61 10.79
C GLY A 65 -11.92 -2.93 11.53
N ASP A 66 -11.13 -3.96 11.25
CA ASP A 66 -11.22 -5.26 11.93
C ASP A 66 -10.94 -5.12 13.43
N GLN A 67 -9.85 -4.40 13.79
CA GLN A 67 -9.50 -4.13 15.19
C GLN A 67 -10.60 -3.35 15.93
N LEU A 68 -11.20 -2.36 15.28
CA LEU A 68 -12.33 -1.61 15.84
C LEU A 68 -13.55 -2.52 16.08
N GLY A 69 -13.84 -3.44 15.15
CA GLY A 69 -14.90 -4.43 15.30
C GLY A 69 -14.67 -5.36 16.50
N ASP A 70 -13.42 -5.79 16.71
CA ASP A 70 -13.07 -6.64 17.85
C ASP A 70 -13.18 -5.90 19.20
N VAL A 71 -12.73 -4.64 19.25
CA VAL A 71 -12.91 -3.78 20.42
C VAL A 71 -14.40 -3.57 20.73
N GLN A 72 -15.22 -3.34 19.71
CA GLN A 72 -16.67 -3.18 19.89
C GLN A 72 -17.30 -4.44 20.48
N LYS A 73 -16.97 -5.63 19.95
CA LYS A 73 -17.46 -6.91 20.50
C LYS A 73 -17.04 -7.11 21.95
N ALA A 74 -15.80 -6.76 22.31
CA ALA A 74 -15.32 -6.85 23.68
C ALA A 74 -16.10 -5.91 24.62
N MET A 75 -16.35 -4.67 24.18
CA MET A 75 -17.15 -3.69 24.91
C MET A 75 -18.60 -4.13 25.10
N ASP A 76 -19.24 -4.67 24.06
CA ASP A 76 -20.59 -5.22 24.14
C ASP A 76 -20.65 -6.43 25.09
N GLY A 77 -19.63 -7.29 25.06
CA GLY A 77 -19.49 -8.41 25.99
C GLY A 77 -19.35 -7.96 27.44
N LEU A 78 -18.60 -6.89 27.69
CA LEU A 78 -18.46 -6.30 29.03
C LEU A 78 -19.78 -5.67 29.50
N ARG A 79 -20.45 -4.91 28.62
CA ARG A 79 -21.74 -4.28 28.92
C ARG A 79 -22.80 -5.30 29.32
N ARG A 80 -22.88 -6.43 28.61
CA ARG A 80 -23.83 -7.51 28.93
C ARG A 80 -23.54 -8.22 30.26
N LYS A 81 -22.28 -8.19 30.72
CA LYS A 81 -21.85 -8.83 31.98
C LYS A 81 -21.95 -7.90 33.18
N LEU A 82 -22.06 -6.59 32.96
CA LEU A 82 -22.30 -5.63 34.02
C LEU A 82 -23.80 -5.62 34.35
N PRO A 83 -24.18 -5.78 35.63
CA PRO A 83 -25.58 -5.64 36.02
C PRO A 83 -26.05 -4.21 35.74
N GLU A 84 -27.22 -4.08 35.11
CA GLU A 84 -27.91 -2.80 35.01
C GLU A 84 -28.12 -2.27 36.43
N ARG A 85 -27.49 -1.13 36.75
CA ARG A 85 -27.67 -0.41 38.01
C ARG A 85 -28.87 0.51 37.89
#